data_AF-A0A0H4KIC5-F1
#
_entry.id   AF-A0A0H4KIC5-F1
#
_cell.length_a   1.000
_cell.length_b   1.000
_cell.length_c   1.000
_cell.angle_alpha   90.00
_cell.angle_beta   90.00
_cell.angle_gamma   90.00
#
_symmetry.space_group_name_H-M   'P 1'
#
loop_
_entity.id
_entity.type
_entity.pdbx_description
1 polymer ?
#
loop_
_entity_poly.entity_id
_entity_poly.type
_entity_poly.pdbx_seq_one_letter_code
_entity_poly.pdbx_strand_id
1 'polypeptide(L)'
;MLIECMNLLHEDYHIDPKKIKVFNNRYLFVIYGLLKEFDIGYIKDAFYSRTKGTYRTGDDNILIFTYDLNGKRHALNTIATFYHELRHYYQHNYKTNKFNLNSATLHMSENGYNTQPHERDANRFASRMMNKHRKKLSELTDTFNWNTTL
;
A
#
# COMPACT_ATOMS: atom_id res chain seq x y z
N MET A 1 12.07 -4.01 11.31
CA MET A 1 10.99 -4.65 10.53
C MET A 1 10.49 -3.82 9.35
N LEU A 2 9.67 -2.75 9.52
CA LEU A 2 9.10 -2.02 8.36
C LEU A 2 10.17 -1.36 7.47
N ILE A 3 11.18 -0.74 8.08
CA ILE A 3 12.32 -0.15 7.37
C ILE A 3 13.12 -1.21 6.60
N GLU A 4 13.35 -2.39 7.21
CA GLU A 4 14.05 -3.49 6.53
C GLU A 4 13.23 -4.06 5.37
N CYS A 5 11.89 -4.10 5.50
CA CYS A 5 11.00 -4.47 4.41
C CYS A 5 10.98 -3.42 3.29
N MET A 6 11.07 -2.13 3.64
CA MET A 6 11.23 -1.02 2.68
C MET A 6 12.60 -1.05 2.00
N ASN A 7 13.65 -1.53 2.66
CA ASN A 7 14.99 -1.66 2.07
C ASN A 7 15.05 -2.77 1.02
N LEU A 8 14.37 -3.91 1.24
CA LEU A 8 14.20 -4.95 0.21
C LEU A 8 13.57 -4.42 -1.08
N LEU A 9 12.87 -3.29 -0.97
CA LEU A 9 12.12 -2.64 -2.04
C LEU A 9 12.89 -1.56 -2.76
N HIS A 10 13.71 -0.80 -2.03
CA HIS A 10 14.67 0.12 -2.64
C HIS A 10 15.64 -0.61 -3.57
N GLU A 11 16.06 -1.83 -3.21
CA GLU A 11 16.93 -2.67 -4.05
C GLU A 11 16.28 -3.05 -5.39
N ASP A 12 14.99 -3.35 -5.40
CA ASP A 12 14.28 -3.82 -6.60
C ASP A 12 13.71 -2.68 -7.47
N TYR A 13 13.40 -1.52 -6.88
CA TYR A 13 12.59 -0.47 -7.54
C TYR A 13 13.14 0.95 -7.42
N HIS A 14 14.26 1.17 -6.72
CA HIS A 14 14.97 2.45 -6.61
C HIS A 14 14.07 3.67 -6.28
N ILE A 15 13.01 3.46 -5.49
CA ILE A 15 12.12 4.54 -5.07
C ILE A 15 12.83 5.43 -4.04
N ASP A 16 12.72 6.76 -4.18
CA ASP A 16 13.23 7.67 -3.16
C ASP A 16 12.50 7.42 -1.83
N PRO A 17 13.20 7.02 -0.76
CA PRO A 17 12.58 6.77 0.54
C PRO A 17 11.78 7.95 1.08
N LYS A 18 12.10 9.19 0.67
CA LYS A 18 11.37 10.41 1.07
C LYS A 18 9.94 10.46 0.55
N LYS A 19 9.63 9.67 -0.49
CA LYS A 19 8.28 9.55 -1.08
C LYS A 19 7.36 8.67 -0.24
N ILE A 20 7.89 7.98 0.76
CA ILE A 20 7.15 7.03 1.58
C ILE A 20 6.92 7.64 2.96
N LYS A 21 5.65 7.77 3.34
CA LYS A 21 5.26 8.25 4.67
C LYS A 21 4.46 7.18 5.38
N VAL A 22 4.95 6.79 6.56
CA VAL A 22 4.27 5.83 7.43
C VAL A 22 3.74 6.57 8.63
N PHE A 23 2.44 6.43 8.89
CA PHE A 23 1.79 6.95 10.08
C PHE A 23 1.46 5.76 10.98
N ASN A 24 2.14 5.70 12.13
CA ASN A 24 1.94 4.66 13.15
C ASN A 24 0.89 5.06 14.22
N ASN A 25 0.27 6.23 14.03
CA ASN A 25 -0.69 6.83 14.94
C ASN A 25 -1.87 7.40 14.15
N ARG A 26 -3.08 6.94 14.49
CA ARG A 26 -4.33 7.34 13.83
C ARG A 26 -4.56 8.84 13.86
N TYR A 27 -4.22 9.52 14.96
CA TYR A 27 -4.42 10.96 15.09
C TYR A 27 -3.45 11.75 14.22
N LEU A 28 -2.19 11.29 14.09
CA LEU A 28 -1.23 11.91 13.16
C LEU A 28 -1.72 11.80 11.71
N PHE A 29 -2.33 10.67 11.35
CA PHE A 29 -2.96 10.53 10.05
C PHE A 29 -4.14 11.49 9.87
N VAL A 30 -5.06 11.59 10.84
CA VAL A 30 -6.22 12.50 10.74
C VAL A 30 -5.76 13.94 10.55
N ILE A 31 -4.78 14.39 11.34
CA ILE A 31 -4.23 15.75 11.22
C ILE A 31 -3.62 15.94 9.83
N TYR A 32 -2.81 14.99 9.36
CA TYR A 32 -2.21 15.04 8.03
C TYR A 32 -3.28 15.07 6.93
N GLY A 33 -4.29 14.21 7.01
CA GLY A 33 -5.39 14.12 6.05
C GLY A 33 -6.19 15.42 5.97
N LEU A 34 -6.48 16.05 7.11
CA LEU A 34 -7.14 17.35 7.15
C LEU A 34 -6.26 18.45 6.53
N LEU A 35 -4.98 18.53 6.90
CA LEU A 35 -4.02 19.50 6.34
C LEU A 35 -3.79 19.33 4.84
N LYS A 36 -4.04 18.12 4.33
CA LYS A 36 -3.87 17.76 2.93
C LYS A 36 -5.19 17.63 2.19
N GLU A 37 -6.31 18.03 2.79
CA GLU A 37 -7.63 18.06 2.15
C GLU A 37 -8.04 16.70 1.57
N PHE A 38 -7.82 15.63 2.35
CA PHE A 38 -8.32 14.31 2.00
C PHE A 38 -9.84 14.29 2.13
N ASP A 39 -10.49 13.46 1.30
CA ASP A 39 -11.92 13.19 1.46
C ASP A 39 -12.23 12.70 2.89
N ILE A 40 -13.27 13.26 3.50
CA ILE A 40 -13.64 12.95 4.89
C ILE A 40 -14.03 11.47 5.03
N GLY A 41 -14.65 10.88 4.01
CA GLY A 41 -14.95 9.45 3.97
C GLY A 41 -13.66 8.62 4.03
N TYR A 42 -12.64 8.99 3.25
CA TYR A 42 -11.32 8.35 3.32
C TYR A 42 -10.66 8.49 4.69
N ILE A 43 -10.68 9.69 5.28
CA ILE A 43 -10.11 9.93 6.63
C ILE A 43 -10.82 9.05 7.66
N LYS A 44 -12.16 8.98 7.63
CA LYS A 44 -12.95 8.12 8.52
C LYS A 44 -12.57 6.66 8.34
N ASP A 45 -12.51 6.17 7.11
CA ASP A 45 -12.21 4.76 6.84
C ASP A 45 -10.80 4.39 7.31
N ALA A 46 -9.80 5.23 7.04
CA ALA A 46 -8.43 5.01 7.51
C ALA A 46 -8.31 5.13 9.05
N PHE A 47 -9.12 5.94 9.72
CA PHE A 47 -9.15 6.00 11.19
C PHE A 47 -9.66 4.70 11.83
N TYR A 48 -10.64 4.04 11.21
CA TYR A 48 -11.20 2.78 11.71
C TYR A 48 -10.44 1.55 11.21
N SER A 49 -9.76 1.62 10.07
CA SER A 49 -9.01 0.50 9.48
C SER A 49 -7.66 0.24 10.15
N ARG A 50 -7.37 -1.00 10.53
CA ARG A 50 -6.07 -1.38 11.16
C ARG A 50 -4.86 -1.02 10.30
N THR A 51 -4.96 -1.31 9.01
CA THR A 51 -3.96 -0.97 7.99
C THR A 51 -4.68 -0.37 6.82
N LYS A 52 -4.17 0.71 6.25
CA LYS A 52 -4.62 1.26 4.98
C LYS A 52 -3.47 1.94 4.23
N GLY A 53 -3.56 1.98 2.91
CA GLY A 53 -2.59 2.63 2.05
C GLY A 53 -3.26 3.59 1.08
N THR A 54 -2.49 4.55 0.58
CA THR A 54 -2.80 5.24 -0.67
C THR A 54 -1.54 5.80 -1.31
N TYR A 55 -1.41 5.63 -2.61
CA TYR A 55 -0.56 6.47 -3.44
C TYR A 55 -1.32 7.73 -3.85
N ARG A 56 -0.80 8.89 -3.43
CA ARG A 56 -1.38 10.19 -3.73
C ARG A 56 -0.65 10.83 -4.91
N THR A 57 -1.30 10.84 -6.08
CA THR A 57 -0.76 11.44 -7.32
C THR A 57 -0.39 12.91 -7.16
N GLY A 58 -1.21 13.70 -6.45
CA GLY A 58 -0.98 15.14 -6.30
C GLY A 58 0.27 15.53 -5.51
N ASP A 59 0.68 14.72 -4.53
CA ASP A 59 1.91 14.96 -3.76
C ASP A 59 3.05 13.99 -4.14
N ASP A 60 2.77 13.07 -5.08
CA ASP A 60 3.63 11.94 -5.46
C ASP A 60 4.19 11.22 -4.23
N ASN A 61 3.32 10.81 -3.29
CA ASN A 61 3.71 10.12 -2.06
C ASN A 61 2.93 8.82 -1.90
N ILE A 62 3.62 7.80 -1.38
CA ILE A 62 3.01 6.58 -0.85
C ILE A 62 2.77 6.80 0.64
N LEU A 63 1.52 6.71 1.06
CA LEU A 63 1.11 6.86 2.44
C LEU A 63 0.64 5.52 2.98
N ILE A 64 1.22 5.10 4.11
CA ILE A 64 0.83 3.88 4.81
C ILE A 64 0.35 4.26 6.20
N PHE A 65 -0.88 3.88 6.51
CA PHE A 65 -1.51 4.05 7.80
C PHE A 65 -1.55 2.67 8.45
N THR A 66 -0.89 2.55 9.59
CA THR A 66 -0.90 1.33 10.38
C THR A 66 -0.93 1.74 11.83
N TYR A 67 -1.73 1.08 12.65
CA TYR A 67 -1.68 1.27 14.09
C TYR A 67 -1.71 -0.09 14.74
N ASP A 68 -1.09 -0.19 15.92
CA ASP A 68 -0.98 -1.43 16.68
C ASP A 68 -0.24 -2.54 15.91
N LEU A 69 1.08 -2.34 15.76
CA LEU A 69 2.00 -3.30 15.12
C LEU A 69 2.21 -4.59 15.93
N ASN A 70 1.48 -4.80 17.04
CA ASN A 70 1.71 -5.90 17.98
C ASN A 70 1.28 -7.29 17.43
N GLY A 71 1.10 -7.45 16.12
CA GLY A 71 0.73 -8.70 15.47
C GLY A 71 1.50 -8.99 14.18
N LYS A 72 2.07 -10.19 14.07
CA LYS A 72 2.83 -10.67 12.89
C LYS A 72 2.02 -10.60 11.59
N ARG A 73 0.75 -11.02 11.64
CA ARG A 73 -0.20 -10.90 10.50
C ARG A 73 -0.42 -9.44 10.09
N HIS A 74 -0.39 -8.53 11.05
CA HIS A 74 -0.56 -7.11 10.81
C HIS A 74 0.65 -6.50 10.09
N ALA A 75 1.86 -6.94 10.44
CA ALA A 75 3.08 -6.58 9.73
C ALA A 75 3.04 -7.03 8.26
N LEU A 76 2.65 -8.28 8.01
CA LEU A 76 2.52 -8.81 6.65
C LEU A 76 1.47 -8.04 5.83
N ASN A 77 0.33 -7.70 6.45
CA ASN A 77 -0.69 -6.87 5.79
C ASN A 77 -0.15 -5.48 5.44
N THR A 78 0.59 -4.85 6.36
CA THR A 78 1.20 -3.53 6.13
C THR A 78 2.19 -3.56 4.96
N ILE A 79 2.97 -4.64 4.86
CA ILE A 79 3.92 -4.82 3.76
C ILE A 79 3.18 -5.08 2.44
N ALA A 80 2.13 -5.91 2.45
CA ALA A 80 1.31 -6.15 1.27
C ALA A 80 0.63 -4.86 0.77
N THR A 81 0.06 -4.08 1.68
CA THR A 81 -0.48 -2.74 1.38
C THR A 81 0.59 -1.83 0.79
N PHE A 82 1.80 -1.83 1.35
CA PHE A 82 2.88 -1.03 0.79
C PHE A 82 3.25 -1.45 -0.65
N TYR A 83 3.37 -2.74 -0.94
CA TYR A 83 3.62 -3.21 -2.31
C TYR A 83 2.51 -2.81 -3.29
N HIS A 84 1.26 -2.84 -2.83
CA HIS A 84 0.11 -2.43 -3.61
C HIS A 84 0.23 -0.94 -3.99
N GLU A 85 0.48 -0.05 -3.03
CA GLU A 85 0.63 1.39 -3.31
C GLU A 85 1.88 1.71 -4.14
N LEU A 86 2.97 0.98 -3.93
CA LEU A 86 4.17 1.08 -4.77
C LEU A 86 3.85 0.78 -6.23
N ARG A 87 2.95 -0.18 -6.47
CA ARG A 87 2.54 -0.48 -7.84
C ARG A 87 1.77 0.68 -8.45
N HIS A 88 0.91 1.34 -7.70
CA HIS A 88 0.22 2.55 -8.18
C HIS A 88 1.19 3.68 -8.50
N TYR A 89 2.19 3.92 -7.64
CA TYR A 89 3.27 4.86 -7.93
C TYR A 89 3.96 4.54 -9.27
N TYR A 90 4.30 3.26 -9.50
CA TYR A 90 4.98 2.86 -10.74
C TYR A 90 4.07 2.97 -11.98
N GLN A 91 2.80 2.57 -11.84
CA GLN A 91 1.81 2.67 -12.91
C GLN A 91 1.63 4.12 -13.37
N HIS A 92 1.59 5.06 -12.43
CA HIS A 92 1.46 6.48 -12.71
C HIS A 92 2.70 7.07 -13.38
N ASN A 93 3.88 6.85 -12.77
CA ASN A 93 5.13 7.50 -13.18
C ASN A 93 5.77 6.87 -14.43
N TYR A 94 5.55 5.58 -14.70
CA TYR A 94 6.24 4.87 -15.79
C TYR A 94 5.30 4.14 -16.76
N LYS A 95 3.99 4.10 -16.51
CA LYS A 95 2.99 3.47 -17.40
C LYS A 95 1.78 4.37 -17.66
N THR A 96 2.01 5.67 -17.71
CA THR A 96 0.99 6.74 -17.76
C THR A 96 -0.05 6.52 -18.87
N ASN A 97 0.38 6.08 -20.06
CA ASN A 97 -0.54 5.80 -21.18
C ASN A 97 -1.56 4.69 -20.88
N LYS A 98 -1.15 3.61 -20.19
CA LYS A 98 -2.06 2.52 -19.80
C LYS A 98 -2.90 2.87 -18.57
N PHE A 99 -2.40 3.75 -17.70
CA PHE A 99 -3.13 4.22 -16.53
C PHE A 99 -4.32 5.10 -16.95
N ASN A 100 -4.07 6.09 -17.81
CA ASN A 100 -5.08 7.04 -18.27
C ASN A 100 -6.20 6.40 -19.11
N LEU A 101 -5.87 5.39 -19.93
CA LEU A 101 -6.86 4.62 -20.71
C LEU A 101 -7.83 3.83 -19.83
N ASN A 102 -7.33 3.27 -18.72
CA ASN A 102 -8.15 2.47 -17.80
C ASN A 102 -8.95 3.34 -16.83
N SER A 103 -8.48 4.55 -16.47
CA SER A 103 -9.21 5.46 -15.59
C SER A 103 -10.38 6.17 -16.28
N ALA A 104 -10.28 6.39 -17.60
CA ALA A 104 -11.31 7.09 -18.38
C ALA A 104 -12.58 6.25 -18.66
N THR A 105 -12.58 4.95 -18.34
CA THR A 105 -13.63 3.99 -18.77
C THR A 105 -14.44 3.36 -17.62
N LEU A 106 -14.32 3.83 -16.38
CA LEU A 106 -14.87 3.10 -15.22
C LEU A 106 -15.95 3.87 -14.45
N HIS A 107 -17.17 3.35 -14.51
CA HIS A 107 -18.29 3.75 -13.65
C HIS A 107 -18.06 3.27 -12.20
N MET A 108 -18.16 4.20 -11.25
CA MET A 108 -18.08 3.93 -9.81
C MET A 108 -19.35 3.21 -9.33
N SER A 109 -19.25 1.90 -9.11
CA SER A 109 -20.11 1.20 -8.15
C SER A 109 -19.21 0.55 -7.08
N GLU A 110 -19.74 0.30 -5.88
CA GLU A 110 -18.98 -0.22 -4.74
C GLU A 110 -18.37 -1.63 -5.00
N ASN A 111 -18.95 -2.40 -5.92
CA ASN A 111 -18.37 -3.66 -6.42
C ASN A 111 -17.26 -3.45 -7.49
N GLY A 112 -17.01 -2.20 -7.88
CA GLY A 112 -16.16 -1.80 -9.00
C GLY A 112 -14.70 -1.52 -8.66
N TYR A 113 -14.35 -1.25 -7.40
CA TYR A 113 -12.97 -0.89 -7.02
C TYR A 113 -11.99 -2.05 -7.24
N ASN A 114 -12.34 -3.26 -6.77
CA ASN A 114 -11.50 -4.46 -6.98
C ASN A 114 -11.51 -4.99 -8.42
N THR A 115 -12.41 -4.51 -9.28
CA THR A 115 -12.49 -4.96 -10.69
C THR A 115 -11.67 -4.08 -11.63
N GLN A 116 -11.18 -2.93 -11.15
CA GLN A 116 -10.40 -2.01 -11.98
C GLN A 116 -9.07 -2.67 -12.42
N PRO A 117 -8.66 -2.55 -13.70
CA PRO A 117 -7.43 -3.19 -14.19
C PRO A 117 -6.17 -2.82 -13.40
N HIS A 118 -6.07 -1.56 -12.94
CA HIS A 118 -4.89 -1.09 -12.20
C HIS A 118 -4.85 -1.61 -10.76
N GLU A 119 -6.00 -1.69 -10.08
CA GLU A 119 -6.16 -2.31 -8.76
C GLU A 119 -5.84 -3.81 -8.79
N ARG A 120 -6.32 -4.53 -9.82
CA ARG A 120 -5.98 -5.96 -10.02
C ARG A 120 -4.49 -6.18 -10.27
N ASP A 121 -3.85 -5.32 -11.06
CA ASP A 121 -2.41 -5.37 -11.30
C ASP A 121 -1.62 -5.03 -10.03
N ALA A 122 -2.07 -4.06 -9.22
CA ALA A 122 -1.50 -3.73 -7.91
C ALA A 122 -1.58 -4.90 -6.93
N ASN A 123 -2.74 -5.54 -6.81
CA ASN A 123 -2.93 -6.72 -5.98
C ASN A 123 -2.08 -7.91 -6.43
N ARG A 124 -2.04 -8.21 -7.74
CA ARG A 124 -1.19 -9.28 -8.28
C ARG A 124 0.29 -8.99 -8.07
N PHE A 125 0.70 -7.75 -8.23
CA PHE A 125 2.07 -7.32 -7.94
C PHE A 125 2.42 -7.52 -6.48
N ALA A 126 1.57 -7.06 -5.56
CA ALA A 126 1.77 -7.23 -4.13
C ALA A 126 1.94 -8.71 -3.74
N SER A 127 1.04 -9.59 -4.20
CA SER A 127 1.15 -11.03 -3.94
C SER A 127 2.43 -11.64 -4.49
N ARG A 128 2.88 -11.24 -5.69
CA ARG A 128 4.15 -11.70 -6.26
C ARG A 128 5.35 -11.27 -5.43
N MET A 129 5.34 -10.04 -4.93
CA MET A 129 6.44 -9.52 -4.11
C MET A 129 6.47 -10.16 -2.72
N MET A 130 5.31 -10.35 -2.10
CA MET A 130 5.18 -11.11 -0.86
C MET A 130 5.74 -12.53 -1.01
N ASN A 131 5.47 -13.19 -2.14
CA ASN A 131 6.01 -14.52 -2.44
C ASN A 131 7.52 -14.51 -2.75
N LYS A 132 8.00 -13.56 -3.55
CA LYS A 132 9.43 -13.40 -3.89
C LYS A 132 10.28 -13.26 -2.63
N HIS A 133 9.82 -12.44 -1.69
CA HIS A 133 10.54 -12.14 -0.45
C HIS A 133 10.10 -13.00 0.73
N ARG A 134 9.27 -14.03 0.50
CA ARG A 134 8.64 -14.86 1.54
C ARG A 134 9.61 -15.33 2.62
N LYS A 135 10.78 -15.82 2.23
CA LYS A 135 11.80 -16.32 3.18
C LYS A 135 12.23 -15.19 4.14
N LYS A 136 12.68 -14.06 3.59
CA LYS A 136 13.16 -12.92 4.39
C LYS A 136 12.05 -12.26 5.20
N LEU A 137 10.83 -12.18 4.65
CA LEU A 137 9.66 -11.73 5.40
C LEU A 137 9.32 -12.67 6.57
N SER A 138 9.49 -13.98 6.39
CA SER A 138 9.26 -14.97 7.45
C SER A 138 10.32 -14.89 8.56
N GLU A 139 11.57 -14.61 8.20
CA GLU A 139 12.66 -14.34 9.15
C GLU A 139 12.38 -13.05 9.94
N LEU A 140 11.96 -11.98 9.26
CA LEU A 140 11.65 -10.69 9.90
C LEU A 140 10.38 -10.70 10.77
N THR A 141 9.48 -11.66 10.56
CA THR A 141 8.19 -11.76 11.29
C THR A 141 8.13 -12.95 12.26
N ASP A 142 9.23 -13.70 12.41
CA ASP A 142 9.34 -14.89 13.26
C ASP A 142 8.22 -15.92 13.02
N THR A 143 8.30 -16.61 11.88
CA THR A 143 7.53 -17.82 11.51
C THR A 143 5.99 -17.67 11.42
N PHE A 144 5.53 -16.95 10.40
CA PHE A 144 4.20 -17.20 9.84
C PHE A 144 4.22 -18.48 8.99
N ASN A 145 3.34 -19.45 9.29
CA ASN A 145 3.22 -20.67 8.49
C ASN A 145 2.32 -20.39 7.28
N TRP A 146 2.94 -19.98 6.18
CA TRP A 146 2.35 -19.61 4.89
C TRP A 146 1.49 -20.70 4.20
N ASN A 147 1.30 -21.87 4.83
CA ASN A 147 0.42 -22.93 4.35
C ASN A 147 -1.07 -22.67 4.61
N THR A 148 -1.43 -21.56 5.27
CA THR A 148 -2.81 -21.08 5.31
C THR A 148 -3.02 -20.09 4.17
N THR A 149 -3.78 -20.53 3.17
CA THR A 149 -4.20 -19.78 1.98
C THR A 149 -4.73 -18.40 2.38
N LEU A 150 -4.22 -17.34 1.71
CA LEU A 150 -4.82 -16.01 1.70
C LEU A 150 -6.16 -16.02 0.94
#